data_AF-A0AAV8FHR4-F1
#
_entry.id   AF-A0AAV8FHR4-F1
#
_cell.length_a   1.000
_cell.length_b   1.000
_cell.length_c   1.000
_cell.angle_alpha   90.00
_cell.angle_beta   90.00
_cell.angle_gamma   90.00
#
_symmetry.space_group_name_H-M   'P 1'
#
loop_
_entity.id
_entity.type
_entity.pdbx_description
1 polymer ?
#
loop_
_entity_poly.entity_id
_entity_poly.type
_entity_poly.pdbx_seq_one_letter_code
_entity_poly.pdbx_strand_id
1 'polypeptide(L)'
;MMLKEREILLAVALLFAVVAVATAQQASNVRATYNYYYPERNNWDLNAVSAYCSTWDASKPLEWRKKYGWTAFCGPVGPTGQAACGKCLQVTNTATGAQATVRIVDQCSNGGLDLDQGVFSQIDTNGQGYNDGHLTVNYQFVNCGD
;
A
#
# COMPACT_ATOMS: atom_id res chain seq x y z
N MET A 1 -53.25 -12.85 -11.11
CA MET A 1 -52.78 -11.89 -10.09
C MET A 1 -51.57 -12.43 -9.33
N MET A 2 -51.61 -13.67 -8.82
CA MET A 2 -50.53 -14.29 -8.02
C MET A 2 -49.17 -14.51 -8.72
N LEU A 3 -49.11 -14.65 -10.06
CA LEU A 3 -47.84 -14.82 -10.78
C LEU A 3 -47.00 -13.52 -10.78
N LYS A 4 -47.65 -12.36 -10.91
CA LYS A 4 -46.98 -11.05 -11.04
C LYS A 4 -46.38 -10.58 -9.70
N GLU A 5 -47.01 -10.94 -8.59
CA GLU A 5 -46.51 -10.68 -7.23
C GLU A 5 -45.26 -11.52 -6.91
N ARG A 6 -45.21 -12.78 -7.36
CA ARG A 6 -44.06 -13.68 -7.15
C ARG A 6 -42.83 -13.27 -7.96
N GLU A 7 -43.03 -12.79 -9.18
CA GLU A 7 -41.98 -12.22 -10.05
C GLU A 7 -41.41 -10.92 -9.47
N ILE A 8 -42.27 -10.04 -8.92
CA ILE A 8 -41.84 -8.81 -8.26
C ILE A 8 -41.08 -9.11 -6.97
N LEU A 9 -41.53 -10.08 -6.16
CA LEU A 9 -40.83 -10.53 -4.95
C LEU A 9 -39.46 -11.15 -5.26
N LEU A 10 -39.35 -11.94 -6.33
CA LEU A 10 -38.07 -12.50 -6.80
C LEU A 10 -37.12 -11.41 -7.31
N ALA A 11 -37.62 -10.43 -8.07
CA ALA A 11 -36.83 -9.31 -8.55
C ALA A 11 -36.32 -8.41 -7.41
N VAL A 12 -37.15 -8.15 -6.40
CA VAL A 12 -36.76 -7.37 -5.22
C VAL A 12 -35.74 -8.15 -4.37
N ALA A 13 -35.90 -9.46 -4.19
CA ALA A 13 -34.93 -10.30 -3.46
C ALA A 13 -33.56 -10.40 -4.17
N LEU A 14 -33.53 -10.41 -5.50
CA LEU A 14 -32.30 -10.40 -6.29
C LEU A 14 -31.57 -9.04 -6.25
N LEU A 15 -32.29 -7.92 -6.10
CA LEU A 15 -31.70 -6.58 -6.01
C LEU A 15 -31.00 -6.29 -4.67
N PHE A 16 -31.30 -7.04 -3.61
CA PHE A 16 -30.64 -6.90 -2.29
C PHE A 16 -29.36 -7.75 -2.13
N ALA A 17 -29.02 -8.60 -3.11
CA ALA A 17 -27.99 -9.63 -2.92
C ALA A 17 -26.54 -9.22 -3.29
N VAL A 18 -26.29 -7.98 -3.73
CA VAL A 18 -24.93 -7.55 -4.12
C VAL A 18 -24.52 -6.26 -3.40
N VAL A 19 -24.42 -6.33 -2.08
CA VAL A 19 -23.60 -5.34 -1.36
C VAL A 19 -22.16 -5.81 -1.44
N ALA A 20 -21.43 -5.35 -2.46
CA ALA A 20 -19.98 -5.53 -2.52
C ALA A 20 -19.35 -4.67 -1.40
N VAL A 21 -19.23 -5.24 -0.21
CA VAL A 21 -18.45 -4.63 0.87
C VAL A 21 -16.99 -4.72 0.43
N ALA A 22 -16.46 -3.64 -0.15
CA ALA A 22 -15.03 -3.50 -0.36
C ALA A 22 -14.36 -3.40 1.01
N THR A 23 -14.00 -4.54 1.59
CA THR A 23 -13.16 -4.58 2.79
C THR A 23 -11.84 -3.91 2.44
N ALA A 24 -11.53 -2.78 3.06
CA ALA A 24 -10.21 -2.18 2.92
C ALA A 24 -9.18 -3.20 3.46
N GLN A 25 -8.22 -3.58 2.62
CA GLN A 25 -7.17 -4.52 3.01
C GLN A 25 -6.24 -3.76 3.96
N GLN A 26 -6.11 -4.25 5.19
CA GLN A 26 -5.33 -3.60 6.25
C GLN A 26 -4.74 -4.62 7.21
N ALA A 27 -3.64 -4.27 7.85
CA ALA A 27 -3.04 -5.05 8.93
C ALA A 27 -2.43 -4.12 9.98
N SER A 28 -2.29 -4.67 11.19
CA SER A 28 -1.75 -3.95 12.35
C SER A 28 -0.54 -4.66 12.93
N ASN A 29 0.29 -3.92 13.66
CA ASN A 29 1.52 -4.43 14.31
C ASN A 29 2.48 -5.12 13.34
N VAL A 30 2.64 -4.53 12.17
CA VAL A 30 3.49 -5.04 11.08
C VAL A 30 4.88 -4.43 11.19
N ARG A 31 5.91 -5.23 10.97
CA ARG A 31 7.29 -4.76 10.93
C ARG A 31 7.55 -3.96 9.64
N ALA A 32 8.10 -2.76 9.77
CA ALA A 32 8.59 -1.96 8.65
C ALA A 32 10.08 -1.68 8.84
N THR A 33 10.92 -2.16 7.92
CA THR A 33 12.34 -1.76 7.84
C THR A 33 12.50 -0.58 6.90
N TYR A 34 13.74 -0.20 6.63
CA TYR A 34 14.06 0.75 5.58
C TYR A 34 15.13 0.21 4.62
N ASN A 35 15.02 0.67 3.39
CA ASN A 35 15.99 0.51 2.32
C ASN A 35 16.35 1.89 1.73
N TYR A 36 17.53 2.00 1.15
CA TYR A 36 18.05 3.25 0.59
C TYR A 36 17.73 3.38 -0.90
N TYR A 37 16.45 3.51 -1.24
CA TYR A 37 16.03 3.74 -2.62
C TYR A 37 16.45 5.13 -3.11
N TYR A 38 16.42 6.13 -2.22
CA TYR A 38 16.69 7.54 -2.53
C TYR A 38 16.00 8.02 -3.82
N PRO A 39 14.66 7.97 -3.90
CA PRO A 39 13.93 8.19 -5.16
C PRO A 39 14.29 9.52 -5.82
N GLU A 40 14.38 10.62 -5.05
CA GLU A 40 14.76 11.93 -5.57
C GLU A 40 16.15 11.96 -6.21
N ARG A 41 17.14 11.31 -5.58
CA ARG A 41 18.51 11.24 -6.13
C ARG A 41 18.58 10.38 -7.39
N ASN A 42 17.68 9.41 -7.51
CA ASN A 42 17.54 8.53 -8.66
C ASN A 42 16.49 9.03 -9.67
N ASN A 43 16.12 10.33 -9.65
CA ASN A 43 15.14 10.94 -10.57
C ASN A 43 13.77 10.20 -10.60
N TRP A 44 13.43 9.56 -9.49
CA TRP A 44 12.27 8.70 -9.33
C TRP A 44 12.23 7.57 -10.36
N ASP A 45 13.38 7.13 -10.89
CA ASP A 45 13.49 6.06 -11.87
C ASP A 45 13.52 4.69 -11.17
N LEU A 46 12.48 3.88 -11.41
CA LEU A 46 12.38 2.54 -10.83
C LEU A 46 13.47 1.60 -11.36
N ASN A 47 13.99 1.82 -12.58
CA ASN A 47 15.09 1.01 -13.13
C ASN A 47 16.41 1.30 -12.42
N ALA A 48 16.66 2.57 -12.09
CA ALA A 48 17.90 2.99 -11.43
C ALA A 48 18.11 2.31 -10.07
N VAL A 49 17.02 1.98 -9.38
CA VAL A 49 17.04 1.27 -8.09
C VAL A 49 16.76 -0.22 -8.22
N SER A 50 16.62 -0.74 -9.45
CA SER A 50 16.28 -2.15 -9.73
C SER A 50 15.03 -2.63 -8.99
N ALA A 51 14.03 -1.75 -8.81
CA ALA A 51 12.81 -2.10 -8.09
C ALA A 51 12.04 -3.20 -8.86
N TYR A 52 11.47 -4.17 -8.16
CA TYR A 52 10.74 -5.28 -8.78
C TYR A 52 9.64 -4.82 -9.74
N CYS A 53 8.93 -3.75 -9.40
CA CYS A 53 7.84 -3.22 -10.24
C CYS A 53 8.30 -2.45 -11.47
N SER A 54 9.61 -2.23 -11.66
CA SER A 54 10.17 -1.52 -12.84
C SER A 54 9.69 -2.10 -14.16
N THR A 55 9.53 -3.44 -14.24
CA THR A 55 9.01 -4.16 -15.42
C THR A 55 7.69 -3.58 -15.95
N TRP A 56 6.82 -3.09 -15.07
CA TRP A 56 5.47 -2.63 -15.44
C TRP A 56 5.26 -1.14 -15.22
N ASP A 57 5.97 -0.54 -14.25
CA ASP A 57 5.67 0.80 -13.76
C ASP A 57 6.75 1.84 -14.09
N ALA A 58 7.92 1.45 -14.61
CA ALA A 58 9.02 2.39 -14.86
C ALA A 58 8.68 3.47 -15.90
N SER A 59 7.82 3.17 -16.87
CA SER A 59 7.41 4.09 -17.93
C SER A 59 6.29 5.04 -17.52
N LYS A 60 5.77 4.95 -16.29
CA LYS A 60 4.72 5.85 -15.81
C LYS A 60 5.22 7.30 -15.73
N PRO A 61 4.33 8.29 -15.88
CA PRO A 61 4.70 9.71 -15.83
C PRO A 61 5.48 10.06 -14.55
N LEU A 62 6.38 11.03 -14.64
CA LEU A 62 7.18 11.46 -13.50
C LEU A 62 6.29 11.87 -12.32
N GLU A 63 5.20 12.61 -12.58
CA GLU A 63 4.23 13.02 -11.56
C GLU A 63 3.64 11.82 -10.80
N TRP A 64 3.38 10.70 -11.49
CA TRP A 64 2.91 9.47 -10.85
C TRP A 64 3.99 8.85 -9.94
N ARG A 65 5.22 8.79 -10.45
CA ARG A 65 6.38 8.18 -9.76
C ARG A 65 6.77 8.95 -8.51
N LYS A 66 6.67 10.28 -8.54
CA LYS A 66 7.04 11.18 -7.43
C LYS A 66 5.90 11.55 -6.47
N LYS A 67 4.66 11.12 -6.74
CA LYS A 67 3.49 11.53 -5.96
C LYS A 67 3.57 11.14 -4.48
N TYR A 68 4.14 9.97 -4.21
CA TYR A 68 4.27 9.38 -2.88
C TYR A 68 5.67 8.79 -2.71
N GLY A 69 6.14 8.72 -1.47
CA GLY A 69 7.37 8.00 -1.13
C GLY A 69 7.26 6.50 -1.44
N TRP A 70 8.39 5.83 -1.60
CA TRP A 70 8.45 4.45 -2.08
C TRP A 70 8.53 3.42 -0.94
N THR A 71 8.07 2.20 -1.22
CA THR A 71 8.25 1.05 -0.34
C THR A 71 8.25 -0.28 -1.11
N ALA A 72 8.92 -1.29 -0.57
CA ALA A 72 8.65 -2.69 -0.85
C ALA A 72 7.52 -3.22 0.04
N PHE A 73 6.72 -4.14 -0.49
CA PHE A 73 5.61 -4.74 0.26
C PHE A 73 5.59 -6.26 0.20
N CYS A 74 5.43 -6.88 1.36
CA CYS A 74 5.28 -8.32 1.55
C CYS A 74 4.46 -8.60 2.83
N GLY A 75 3.52 -7.70 3.14
CA GLY A 75 2.70 -7.75 4.35
C GLY A 75 1.71 -8.92 4.35
N PRO A 76 1.14 -9.24 5.52
CA PRO A 76 0.32 -10.43 5.71
C PRO A 76 -1.09 -10.33 5.10
N VAL A 77 -1.56 -9.13 4.74
CA VAL A 77 -2.91 -8.87 4.24
C VAL A 77 -2.87 -7.98 3.00
N GLY A 78 -3.44 -8.47 1.91
CA GLY A 78 -3.48 -7.75 0.63
C GLY A 78 -2.63 -8.41 -0.45
N PRO A 79 -2.69 -7.89 -1.68
CA PRO A 79 -1.90 -8.42 -2.78
C PRO A 79 -0.41 -8.17 -2.53
N THR A 80 0.43 -9.14 -2.91
CA THR A 80 1.89 -9.04 -2.91
C THR A 80 2.45 -9.32 -4.32
N GLY A 81 3.73 -9.10 -4.53
CA GLY A 81 4.39 -9.27 -5.84
C GLY A 81 3.77 -8.37 -6.91
N GLN A 82 3.63 -8.88 -8.13
CA GLN A 82 3.14 -8.09 -9.27
C GLN A 82 1.78 -7.45 -9.03
N ALA A 83 0.86 -8.14 -8.33
CA ALA A 83 -0.48 -7.61 -8.06
C ALA A 83 -0.47 -6.40 -7.10
N ALA A 84 0.63 -6.17 -6.38
CA ALA A 84 0.80 -5.03 -5.48
C ALA A 84 1.39 -3.79 -6.18
N CYS A 85 2.07 -3.98 -7.31
CA CYS A 85 2.80 -2.91 -8.00
C CYS A 85 1.93 -1.69 -8.28
N GLY A 86 2.44 -0.53 -7.88
CA GLY A 86 1.80 0.76 -8.08
C GLY A 86 0.65 1.08 -7.13
N LYS A 87 0.22 0.16 -6.26
CA LYS A 87 -0.80 0.44 -5.23
C LYS A 87 -0.23 1.32 -4.11
N CYS A 88 -1.12 1.98 -3.37
CA CYS A 88 -0.74 2.87 -2.27
C CYS A 88 -1.20 2.34 -0.92
N LEU A 89 -0.38 2.60 0.09
CA LEU A 89 -0.65 2.29 1.49
C LEU A 89 -0.65 3.57 2.31
N GLN A 90 -1.62 3.72 3.20
CA GLN A 90 -1.51 4.63 4.34
C GLN A 90 -0.80 3.89 5.45
N VAL A 91 0.42 4.31 5.81
CA VAL A 91 1.24 3.69 6.84
C VAL A 91 1.23 4.57 8.09
N THR A 92 1.02 3.96 9.25
CA THR A 92 0.95 4.64 10.55
C THR A 92 1.94 4.03 11.53
N ASN A 93 2.87 4.81 12.06
CA ASN A 93 3.73 4.40 13.17
C ASN A 93 2.87 4.19 14.42
N THR A 94 2.87 2.99 15.00
CA THR A 94 2.04 2.66 16.16
C THR A 94 2.47 3.36 17.44
N ALA A 95 3.75 3.73 17.55
CA ALA A 95 4.30 4.39 18.74
C ALA A 95 3.97 5.89 18.80
N THR A 96 3.95 6.55 17.64
CA THR A 96 3.84 8.03 17.57
C THR A 96 2.56 8.53 16.89
N GLY A 97 1.86 7.66 16.16
CA GLY A 97 0.73 8.04 15.32
C GLY A 97 1.11 8.81 14.04
N ALA A 98 2.41 9.01 13.79
CA ALA A 98 2.90 9.65 12.57
C ALA A 98 2.55 8.79 11.34
N GLN A 99 2.25 9.46 10.23
CA GLN A 99 1.66 8.83 9.06
C GLN A 99 2.29 9.29 7.75
N ALA A 100 2.32 8.38 6.77
CA ALA A 100 2.69 8.68 5.39
C ALA A 100 1.88 7.80 4.43
N THR A 101 1.49 8.36 3.29
CA THR A 101 1.02 7.58 2.15
C THR A 101 2.23 7.20 1.29
N VAL A 102 2.36 5.92 0.97
CA VAL A 102 3.49 5.37 0.22
C VAL A 102 2.99 4.57 -0.98
N ARG A 103 3.82 4.47 -2.01
CA ARG A 103 3.58 3.63 -3.18
C ARG A 103 4.44 2.38 -3.14
N ILE A 104 3.82 1.24 -3.39
CA ILE A 104 4.50 -0.05 -3.54
C ILE A 104 5.21 -0.08 -4.89
N VAL A 105 6.53 -0.09 -4.87
CA VAL A 105 7.39 -0.18 -6.07
C VAL A 105 8.21 -1.47 -6.10
N ASP A 106 8.23 -2.22 -5.01
CA ASP A 106 9.10 -3.37 -4.85
C ASP A 106 8.46 -4.47 -3.99
N GLN A 107 9.13 -5.62 -3.90
CA GLN A 107 8.74 -6.74 -3.05
C GLN A 107 9.81 -7.01 -1.98
N CYS A 108 9.38 -7.55 -0.84
CA CYS A 108 10.29 -7.92 0.25
C CYS A 108 10.03 -9.36 0.74
N SER A 109 10.80 -9.81 1.73
CA SER A 109 10.68 -11.13 2.35
C SER A 109 10.58 -11.08 3.88
N ASN A 110 10.40 -9.90 4.48
CA ASN A 110 10.37 -9.69 5.93
C ASN A 110 8.96 -9.81 6.55
N GLY A 111 7.94 -10.14 5.75
CA GLY A 111 6.55 -10.26 6.19
C GLY A 111 5.85 -8.92 6.46
N GLY A 112 6.38 -7.81 5.96
CA GLY A 112 5.85 -6.48 6.24
C GLY A 112 6.16 -5.46 5.14
N LEU A 113 6.83 -4.38 5.52
CA LEU A 113 7.23 -3.30 4.62
C LEU A 113 8.74 -3.10 4.65
N ASP A 114 9.28 -2.58 3.55
CA ASP A 114 10.62 -1.99 3.51
C ASP A 114 10.50 -0.58 2.92
N LEU A 115 10.47 0.43 3.78
CA LEU A 115 10.23 1.82 3.38
C LEU A 115 11.49 2.41 2.75
N ASP A 116 11.37 3.36 1.83
CA ASP A 116 12.52 4.23 1.58
C ASP A 116 12.94 4.94 2.88
N GLN A 117 14.24 5.10 3.11
CA GLN A 117 14.76 5.70 4.33
C GLN A 117 14.20 7.11 4.58
N GLY A 118 13.94 7.91 3.54
CA GLY A 118 13.32 9.23 3.70
C GLY A 118 11.91 9.14 4.30
N VAL A 119 11.12 8.16 3.86
CA VAL A 119 9.78 7.88 4.41
C VAL A 119 9.88 7.32 5.82
N PHE A 120 10.78 6.38 6.07
CA PHE A 120 10.99 5.80 7.40
C PHE A 120 11.29 6.89 8.42
N SER A 121 12.24 7.78 8.12
CA SER A 121 12.60 8.89 9.00
C SER A 121 11.49 9.93 9.15
N GLN A 122 10.64 10.13 8.14
CA GLN A 122 9.47 11.00 8.25
C GLN A 122 8.50 10.52 9.33
N ILE A 123 8.31 9.19 9.48
CA ILE A 123 7.35 8.63 10.44
C ILE A 123 8.01 8.11 11.72
N ASP A 124 9.33 7.98 11.79
CA ASP A 124 10.10 7.68 13.01
C ASP A 124 10.35 8.95 13.86
N THR A 125 9.28 9.63 14.24
CA THR A 125 9.35 10.96 14.85
C THR A 125 9.93 10.99 16.27
N ASN A 126 10.15 9.82 16.89
CA ASN A 126 10.80 9.68 18.18
C ASN A 126 12.17 8.98 18.11
N GLY A 127 12.64 8.62 16.91
CA GLY A 127 13.94 8.00 16.65
C GLY A 127 14.09 6.56 17.16
N GLN A 128 13.04 5.95 17.72
CA GLN A 128 13.11 4.59 18.24
C GLN A 128 13.24 3.57 17.11
N GLY A 129 12.56 3.80 16.00
CA GLY A 129 12.60 2.87 14.87
C GLY A 129 14.00 2.71 14.30
N TYR A 130 14.75 3.81 14.19
CA TYR A 130 16.14 3.77 13.76
C TYR A 130 17.02 2.99 14.75
N ASN A 131 16.84 3.21 16.05
CA ASN A 131 17.60 2.51 17.09
C ASN A 131 17.29 1.00 17.10
N ASP A 132 16.04 0.62 16.86
CA ASP A 132 15.57 -0.77 16.84
C ASP A 132 15.74 -1.44 15.46
N GLY A 133 16.21 -0.69 14.46
CA GLY A 133 16.35 -1.12 13.06
C GLY A 133 15.03 -1.41 12.34
N HIS A 134 13.89 -1.06 12.93
CA HIS A 134 12.57 -1.18 12.32
C HIS A 134 11.51 -0.38 13.10
N LEU A 135 10.41 -0.03 12.43
CA LEU A 135 9.19 0.44 13.05
C LEU A 135 8.18 -0.70 13.20
N THR A 136 7.29 -0.55 14.18
CA THR A 136 6.00 -1.25 14.19
C THR A 136 4.95 -0.32 13.60
N VAL A 137 4.25 -0.77 12.56
CA VAL A 137 3.29 0.04 11.81
C VAL A 137 1.96 -0.67 11.63
N ASN A 138 0.91 0.13 11.44
CA ASN A 138 -0.32 -0.30 10.80
C ASN A 138 -0.31 0.16 9.35
N TYR A 139 -0.93 -0.59 8.44
CA TYR A 139 -1.16 -0.11 7.08
C TYR A 139 -2.58 -0.40 6.60
N GLN A 140 -3.03 0.40 5.65
CA GLN A 140 -4.26 0.20 4.90
C GLN A 140 -4.02 0.50 3.42
N PHE A 141 -4.52 -0.36 2.53
CA PHE A 141 -4.58 -0.05 1.10
C PHE A 141 -5.55 1.10 0.85
N VAL A 142 -5.07 2.14 0.18
CA VAL A 142 -5.83 3.35 -0.14
C VAL A 142 -5.79 3.64 -1.64
N ASN A 143 -6.76 4.42 -2.11
CA ASN A 143 -6.74 4.92 -3.48
C ASN A 143 -5.60 5.95 -3.62
N CYS A 144 -4.72 5.75 -4.60
CA CYS A 144 -3.63 6.68 -4.91
C CYS A 144 -4.13 8.01 -5.49
N GLY A 145 -5.36 8.08 -6.01
CA GLY A 145 -5.93 9.25 -6.68
C GLY A 145 -5.18 9.65 -7.97
N ASP A 146 -4.58 8.66 -8.63
CA ASP A 146 -3.79 8.82 -9.87
C ASP A 146 -4.65 9.14 -11.09
#